data_AF-A0A7L8AJA1-F1
#
_entry.id   AF-A0A7L8AJA1-F1
#
_cell.length_a   1.000
_cell.length_b   1.000
_cell.length_c   1.000
_cell.angle_alpha   90.00
_cell.angle_beta   90.00
_cell.angle_gamma   90.00
#
_symmetry.space_group_name_H-M   'P 1'
#
loop_
_entity.id
_entity.type
_entity.pdbx_description
1 polymer ?
#
loop_
_entity_poly.entity_id
_entity_poly.type
_entity_poly.pdbx_seq_one_letter_code
_entity_poly.pdbx_strand_id
1 'polypeptide(L)'
;MTLKNLKENKAVKILTNIFVLILIPFVIWMLFFDDNSYLVHRKFNKEINDLENTISFYKTKIKEDRVTIKKLEDSLQLERFAREKYLMKKENEDIYIIEFDTIKK
;
A
#
# COMPACT_ATOMS: atom_id res chain seq x y z
N MET A 1 -29.93 -5.34 50.02
CA MET A 1 -30.46 -6.33 49.05
C MET A 1 -29.55 -7.55 49.11
N THR A 2 -30.06 -8.69 49.52
CA THR A 2 -29.27 -9.86 50.00
C THR A 2 -28.63 -10.64 48.84
N LEU A 3 -27.34 -11.00 48.99
CA LEU A 3 -26.54 -11.81 48.05
C LEU A 3 -27.21 -13.15 47.67
N LYS A 4 -28.14 -13.65 48.50
CA LYS A 4 -28.95 -14.85 48.22
C LYS A 4 -29.87 -14.69 47.01
N ASN A 5 -30.45 -13.50 46.80
CA ASN A 5 -31.40 -13.26 45.72
C ASN A 5 -30.71 -13.15 44.34
N LEU A 6 -29.40 -12.86 44.31
CA LEU A 6 -28.63 -12.85 43.07
C LEU A 6 -28.33 -14.28 42.57
N LYS A 7 -28.19 -15.24 43.49
CA LYS A 7 -27.77 -16.62 43.19
C LYS A 7 -28.88 -17.47 42.56
N GLU A 8 -30.14 -17.05 42.67
CA GLU A 8 -31.30 -17.77 42.10
C GLU A 8 -31.57 -17.42 40.63
N ASN A 9 -30.95 -16.36 40.09
CA ASN A 9 -31.10 -16.01 38.68
C ASN A 9 -30.39 -17.03 37.78
N LYS A 10 -31.09 -17.57 36.77
CA LYS A 10 -30.53 -18.51 35.77
C LYS A 10 -29.21 -18.01 35.16
N ALA A 11 -29.10 -16.71 34.91
CA ALA A 11 -27.88 -16.07 34.41
C ALA A 11 -26.67 -16.25 35.35
N VAL A 12 -26.87 -16.11 36.66
CA VAL A 12 -25.80 -16.26 37.65
C VAL A 12 -25.36 -17.72 37.78
N LYS A 13 -26.28 -18.67 37.66
CA LYS A 13 -25.97 -20.11 37.65
C LYS A 13 -25.17 -20.53 36.40
N ILE A 14 -25.41 -19.89 35.27
CA ILE A 14 -24.64 -20.09 34.04
C ILE A 14 -23.24 -19.47 34.19
N LEU A 15 -23.15 -18.24 34.72
CA LEU A 15 -21.88 -17.53 34.93
C LEU A 15 -20.99 -18.18 36.01
N THR A 16 -21.56 -18.90 36.98
CA THR A 16 -20.78 -19.64 38.00
C THR A 16 -20.41 -21.07 37.58
N ASN A 17 -20.77 -21.48 36.36
CA ASN A 17 -20.32 -22.76 35.82
C ASN A 17 -18.81 -22.70 35.52
N ILE A 18 -18.04 -23.66 36.03
CA ILE A 18 -16.59 -23.74 35.86
C ILE A 18 -16.16 -23.73 34.38
N PHE A 19 -16.97 -24.33 33.50
CA PHE A 19 -16.71 -24.31 32.06
C PHE A 19 -16.82 -22.90 31.49
N VAL A 20 -17.80 -22.11 31.94
CA VAL A 20 -17.99 -20.71 31.49
C VAL A 20 -16.90 -19.81 32.06
N LEU A 21 -16.51 -20.01 33.32
CA LEU A 21 -15.43 -19.25 33.96
C LEU A 21 -14.07 -19.47 33.31
N ILE A 22 -13.79 -20.65 32.77
CA ILE A 22 -12.56 -20.93 32.02
C ILE A 22 -12.68 -20.47 30.56
N LEU A 23 -13.88 -20.62 29.96
CA LEU A 23 -14.11 -20.28 28.56
C LEU A 23 -14.12 -18.78 28.31
N ILE A 24 -14.61 -17.95 29.23
CA ILE A 24 -14.61 -16.49 29.07
C ILE A 24 -13.19 -15.92 28.89
N PRO A 25 -12.22 -16.14 29.80
CA PRO A 25 -10.86 -15.64 29.61
C PRO A 25 -10.18 -16.30 28.41
N PHE A 26 -10.50 -17.57 28.10
CA PHE A 26 -9.97 -18.24 26.91
C PHE A 26 -10.44 -17.57 25.61
N VAL A 27 -11.73 -17.22 25.50
CA VAL A 27 -12.27 -16.50 24.33
C VAL A 27 -11.71 -15.08 24.27
N ILE A 28 -11.59 -14.38 25.39
CA ILE A 28 -10.96 -13.06 25.43
C ILE A 28 -9.49 -13.15 24.96
N TRP A 29 -8.75 -14.17 25.40
CA TRP A 29 -7.39 -14.43 24.94
C TRP A 29 -7.32 -14.67 23.43
N MET A 30 -8.18 -15.56 22.91
CA MET A 30 -8.29 -15.85 21.48
C MET A 30 -8.67 -14.64 20.62
N LEU A 31 -9.41 -13.67 21.17
CA LEU A 31 -9.83 -12.48 20.42
C LEU A 31 -8.79 -11.35 20.42
N PHE A 32 -8.06 -11.18 21.53
CA PHE A 32 -7.17 -10.02 21.73
C PHE A 32 -5.68 -10.35 21.69
N PHE A 33 -5.26 -11.51 22.20
CA PHE A 33 -3.85 -11.86 22.37
C PHE A 33 -3.38 -12.94 21.40
N ASP A 34 -4.30 -13.70 20.80
CA ASP A 34 -3.97 -14.73 19.81
C ASP A 34 -3.65 -14.13 18.43
N ASP A 35 -2.80 -14.82 17.68
CA ASP A 35 -2.28 -14.38 16.38
C ASP A 35 -3.36 -14.24 15.30
N ASN A 36 -4.54 -14.84 15.51
CA ASN A 36 -5.71 -14.73 14.64
C ASN A 36 -6.61 -13.52 14.97
N SER A 37 -6.10 -12.53 15.70
CA SER A 37 -6.87 -11.32 16.01
C SER A 37 -7.34 -10.60 14.75
N TYR A 38 -8.53 -10.01 14.81
CA TYR A 38 -9.11 -9.23 13.72
C TYR A 38 -8.18 -8.10 13.23
N LEU A 39 -7.34 -7.56 14.12
CA LEU A 39 -6.35 -6.54 13.80
C LEU A 39 -5.27 -7.04 12.84
N VAL A 40 -4.83 -8.28 13.01
CA VAL A 40 -3.81 -8.92 12.15
C VAL A 40 -4.37 -9.12 10.74
N HIS A 41 -5.60 -9.64 10.61
CA HIS A 41 -6.25 -9.76 9.31
C HIS A 41 -6.45 -8.42 8.62
N ARG A 42 -6.83 -7.37 9.35
CA ARG A 42 -6.93 -6.02 8.78
C ARG A 42 -5.58 -5.50 8.27
N LYS A 43 -4.48 -5.78 8.98
CA LYS A 43 -3.13 -5.42 8.55
C LYS A 43 -2.76 -6.16 7.26
N PHE A 44 -2.98 -7.47 7.19
CA PHE A 44 -2.70 -8.25 5.99
C PHE A 44 -3.55 -7.82 4.80
N ASN A 45 -4.84 -7.54 4.98
CA ASN A 45 -5.68 -7.03 3.90
C ASN A 45 -5.18 -5.68 3.37
N LYS A 46 -4.67 -4.81 4.25
CA LYS A 46 -4.06 -3.55 3.81
C LYS A 46 -2.79 -3.81 3.00
N GLU A 47 -1.92 -4.70 3.48
CA GLU A 47 -0.69 -5.07 2.79
C GLU A 47 -0.95 -5.69 1.40
N ILE A 48 -1.97 -6.55 1.30
CA ILE A 48 -2.44 -7.10 0.02
C ILE A 48 -2.87 -5.97 -0.92
N ASN A 49 -3.70 -5.04 -0.46
CA ASN A 49 -4.13 -3.91 -1.29
C ASN A 49 -2.96 -3.03 -1.74
N ASP A 50 -1.99 -2.76 -0.85
CA ASP A 50 -0.80 -1.97 -1.16
C ASP A 50 0.08 -2.67 -2.21
N LEU A 51 0.22 -4.01 -2.11
CA LEU A 51 0.92 -4.83 -3.10
C LEU A 51 0.20 -4.83 -4.46
N GLU A 52 -1.11 -5.00 -4.48
CA GLU A 52 -1.91 -4.96 -5.71
C GLU A 52 -1.84 -3.60 -6.40
N ASN A 53 -1.90 -2.51 -5.63
CA ASN A 53 -1.70 -1.16 -6.14
C ASN A 53 -0.30 -1.00 -6.75
N THR A 54 0.73 -1.50 -6.08
CA THR A 54 2.11 -1.48 -6.58
C THR A 54 2.24 -2.25 -7.89
N ILE A 55 1.64 -3.44 -7.98
CA ILE A 55 1.63 -4.27 -9.18
C ILE A 55 0.94 -3.53 -10.35
N SER A 56 -0.23 -2.94 -10.10
CA SER A 56 -0.98 -2.22 -11.15
C SER A 56 -0.24 -0.98 -11.65
N PHE A 57 0.41 -0.24 -10.74
CA PHE A 57 1.28 0.88 -11.07
C PHE A 57 2.42 0.47 -11.99
N TYR A 58 3.19 -0.56 -11.63
CA TYR A 58 4.32 -1.01 -12.45
C TYR A 58 3.88 -1.62 -13.79
N LYS A 59 2.76 -2.35 -13.83
CA LYS A 59 2.19 -2.84 -15.09
C LYS A 59 1.86 -1.69 -16.05
N THR A 60 1.32 -0.59 -15.53
CA THR A 60 1.02 0.61 -16.32
C THR A 60 2.30 1.27 -16.80
N LYS A 61 3.30 1.45 -15.93
CA LYS A 61 4.59 2.01 -16.30
C LYS A 61 5.32 1.19 -17.37
N ILE A 62 5.37 -0.14 -17.21
CA ILE A 62 5.95 -1.03 -18.22
C ILE A 62 5.25 -0.88 -19.57
N LYS A 63 3.93 -0.69 -19.59
CA LYS A 63 3.17 -0.47 -20.83
C LYS A 63 3.56 0.86 -21.49
N GLU A 64 3.65 1.94 -20.71
CA GLU A 64 4.10 3.26 -21.18
C GLU A 64 5.54 3.21 -21.72
N ASP A 65 6.44 2.56 -20.98
CA ASP A 65 7.85 2.44 -21.32
C ASP A 65 8.04 1.60 -22.59
N ARG A 66 7.29 0.51 -22.76
CA ARG A 66 7.32 -0.28 -24.00
C ARG A 66 6.90 0.53 -25.22
N VAL A 67 5.88 1.38 -25.09
CA VAL A 67 5.47 2.28 -26.17
C VAL A 67 6.56 3.29 -26.47
N THR A 68 7.24 3.80 -25.43
CA THR A 68 8.36 4.73 -25.57
C THR A 68 9.55 4.08 -26.26
N ILE A 69 9.96 2.88 -25.82
CA ILE A 69 11.04 2.11 -26.44
C ILE A 69 10.75 1.88 -27.93
N LYS A 70 9.52 1.47 -28.28
CA LYS A 70 9.13 1.26 -29.68
C LYS A 70 9.21 2.55 -30.52
N LYS A 71 8.94 3.71 -29.94
CA LYS A 71 9.14 5.01 -30.61
C LYS A 71 10.62 5.33 -30.80
N LEU A 72 11.45 4.99 -29.81
CA LEU A 72 12.90 5.21 -29.82
C LEU A 72 13.68 4.18 -30.68
N GLU A 73 13.05 3.14 -31.20
CA GLU A 73 13.69 2.24 -32.19
C GLU A 73 14.06 2.97 -33.49
N ASP A 74 13.33 4.03 -33.82
CA ASP A 74 13.67 4.92 -34.93
C ASP A 74 14.86 5.82 -34.57
N SER A 75 15.94 5.75 -35.35
CA SER A 75 17.18 6.49 -35.10
C SER A 75 16.97 8.00 -35.01
N LEU A 76 16.02 8.53 -35.79
CA LEU A 76 15.67 9.95 -35.76
C LEU A 76 14.99 10.34 -34.45
N GLN A 77 14.08 9.50 -33.95
CA GLN A 77 13.37 9.75 -32.69
C GLN A 77 14.31 9.60 -31.49
N LEU A 78 15.24 8.65 -31.55
CA LEU A 78 16.27 8.48 -30.54
C LEU A 78 17.21 9.70 -30.47
N GLU A 79 17.69 10.19 -31.61
CA GLU A 79 18.56 11.38 -31.66
C GLU A 79 17.83 12.62 -31.12
N ARG A 80 16.57 12.82 -31.50
CA ARG A 80 15.74 13.91 -30.96
C ARG A 80 15.56 13.80 -29.45
N PHE A 81 15.24 12.61 -28.95
CA PHE A 81 15.09 12.38 -27.51
C PHE A 81 16.39 12.65 -26.74
N ALA A 82 17.53 12.18 -27.25
CA ALA A 82 18.85 12.43 -26.66
C ALA A 82 19.20 13.93 -26.62
N ARG A 83 18.88 14.67 -27.69
CA ARG A 83 19.12 16.12 -27.78
C ARG A 83 18.18 16.92 -26.87
N GLU A 84 16.87 16.65 -26.90
CA GLU A 84 15.86 17.39 -26.13
C GLU A 84 15.92 17.07 -24.63
N LYS A 85 16.11 15.81 -24.25
CA LYS A 85 16.04 15.37 -22.86
C LYS A 85 17.37 15.42 -22.12
N TYR A 86 18.46 15.09 -22.80
CA TYR A 86 19.79 14.94 -22.21
C TYR A 86 20.80 15.95 -22.74
N LEU A 87 20.41 16.85 -23.66
CA LEU A 87 21.28 17.85 -24.27
C LEU A 87 22.55 17.20 -24.87
N MET A 88 22.41 16.01 -25.44
CA MET A 88 23.52 15.33 -26.10
C MET A 88 23.89 16.02 -27.42
N LYS A 89 25.19 16.14 -27.71
CA LYS A 89 25.75 16.64 -28.98
C LYS A 89 26.79 15.69 -29.55
N LYS A 90 27.03 15.78 -30.85
CA LYS A 90 28.21 15.17 -31.47
C LYS A 90 29.45 16.02 -31.16
N GLU A 91 30.63 15.42 -31.28
CA GLU A 91 31.91 16.08 -30.97
C GLU A 91 32.13 17.37 -31.79
N ASN A 92 31.61 17.41 -33.02
CA ASN A 92 31.74 18.53 -33.96
C ASN A 92 30.53 19.50 -33.94
N GLU A 93 29.71 19.49 -32.90
CA GLU A 93 28.52 20.34 -32.77
C GLU A 93 28.58 21.22 -31.52
N ASP A 94 28.01 22.42 -31.60
CA ASP A 94 27.84 23.33 -30.46
C ASP A 94 26.36 23.47 -30.09
N ILE A 95 26.04 23.38 -28.79
CA ILE A 95 24.68 23.54 -28.26
C ILE A 95 24.54 24.97 -27.74
N TYR A 96 23.52 25.67 -28.22
CA TYR A 96 23.09 26.96 -27.68
C TYR A 96 21.80 26.77 -26.90
N ILE A 97 21.80 27.13 -25.60
CA ILE A 97 20.61 27.18 -24.76
C ILE A 97 20.18 28.65 -24.68
N ILE A 98 18.99 28.96 -25.22
CA ILE A 98 18.44 30.32 -25.20
C ILE A 98 17.44 30.39 -24.05
N GLU A 99 17.84 31.02 -22.96
CA GLU A 99 16.94 31.33 -21.85
C GLU A 99 16.44 32.77 -21.99
N PHE A 100 15.13 32.93 -22.10
CA PHE A 100 14.52 34.26 -22.03
C PHE A 100 14.35 34.64 -20.56
N ASP A 101 15.29 35.41 -20.04
CA ASP A 101 15.14 36.00 -18.71
C ASP A 101 13.96 36.98 -18.74
N THR A 102 12.97 36.79 -17.87
CA THR A 102 11.73 37.57 -17.83
C THR A 102 11.92 38.96 -17.21
N ILE A 103 13.09 39.57 -17.37
CA ILE A 103 13.28 40.97 -16.97
C ILE A 103 12.49 41.83 -17.95
N LYS A 104 11.26 42.17 -17.56
CA LYS A 104 10.49 43.24 -18.20
C LYS A 104 11.31 44.53 -18.07
N LYS A 105 11.63 45.11 -19.23
CA LYS A 105 12.27 46.40 -19.37
C LYS A 105 11.38 47.52 -18.83
#